data_AF-A0A3D4JE32-F1
#
_entry.id   AF-A0A3D4JE32-F1
#
_cell.length_a   1.000
_cell.length_b   1.000
_cell.length_c   1.000
_cell.angle_alpha   90.00
_cell.angle_beta   90.00
_cell.angle_gamma   90.00
#
_symmetry.space_group_name_H-M   'P 1'
#
loop_
_entity.id
_entity.type
_entity.pdbx_description
1 polymer ?
#
loop_
_entity_poly.entity_id
_entity_poly.type
_entity_poly.pdbx_seq_one_letter_code
_entity_poly.pdbx_strand_id
1 'polypeptide(L)' 'KKIPSADIIFVDENIASVSLKEVLSALAKADVLSKTVVLTSAINPERVTQYLRDGVKDVSVKPYSANEVSELLK' A
#
# COMPACT_ATOMS: atom_id res chain seq x y z
N LYS A 1 11.89 -8.36 13.42
CA LYS A 1 10.91 -7.57 14.20
C LYS A 1 9.52 -7.91 13.68
N LYS A 2 8.56 -8.25 14.56
CA LYS A 2 7.16 -8.45 14.15
C LYS A 2 6.55 -7.09 13.81
N ILE A 3 5.80 -7.01 12.72
CA ILE A 3 4.99 -5.82 12.41
C ILE A 3 3.89 -5.77 13.47
N PRO A 4 3.69 -4.63 14.17
CA PRO A 4 2.60 -4.50 15.13
C PRO A 4 1.25 -4.67 14.42
N SER A 5 0.24 -5.11 15.16
CA SER A 5 -1.12 -5.22 14.62
C SER A 5 -1.57 -3.84 14.16
N ALA A 6 -1.92 -3.74 12.87
CA ALA A 6 -2.44 -2.52 12.26
C ALA A 6 -3.72 -2.87 11.50
N ASP A 7 -4.70 -1.96 11.55
CA ASP A 7 -5.95 -2.08 10.78
C ASP A 7 -5.75 -1.67 9.33
N ILE A 8 -4.85 -0.71 9.10
CA ILE A 8 -4.42 -0.26 7.78
C ILE A 8 -2.92 0.05 7.79
N ILE A 9 -2.26 -0.21 6.66
CA ILE A 9 -0.85 0.12 6.45
C ILE A 9 -0.75 0.99 5.21
N PHE A 10 -0.22 2.19 5.35
CA PHE A 10 0.08 3.05 4.20
C PHE A 10 1.54 2.91 3.82
N VAL A 11 1.80 2.68 2.53
CA VAL A 11 3.15 2.55 1.98
C VAL A 11 3.31 3.51 0.82
N ASP A 12 4.28 4.42 0.91
CA ASP A 12 4.61 5.28 -0.23
C ASP A 12 5.27 4.47 -1.34
N GLU A 13 4.94 4.75 -2.61
CA GLU A 13 5.63 4.16 -3.74
C GLU A 13 7.09 4.65 -3.84
N ASN A 14 7.34 5.90 -3.45
CA ASN A 14 8.66 6.52 -3.58
C ASN A 14 9.42 6.51 -2.24
N ILE A 15 10.00 5.37 -1.89
CA ILE A 15 10.83 5.22 -0.70
C ILE A 15 12.30 5.39 -1.09
N ALA A 16 12.96 6.40 -0.53
CA ALA A 16 14.32 6.76 -0.93
C ALA A 16 15.37 5.65 -0.71
N SER A 17 15.15 4.77 0.26
CA SER A 17 16.18 3.80 0.72
C SER A 17 15.91 2.34 0.36
N VAL A 18 14.69 2.00 -0.06
CA VAL A 18 14.29 0.60 -0.36
C VAL A 18 13.27 0.59 -1.48
N SER A 19 13.23 -0.49 -2.27
CA SER A 19 12.22 -0.60 -3.33
C SER A 19 10.85 -0.94 -2.75
N LEU A 20 9.78 -0.39 -3.33
CA LEU A 20 8.40 -0.76 -2.95
C LEU A 20 8.19 -2.28 -3.02
N LYS A 21 8.78 -2.96 -4.00
CA LYS A 21 8.68 -4.41 -4.17
C LYS A 21 9.23 -5.18 -2.97
N GLU A 22 10.34 -4.75 -2.40
CA GLU A 22 10.91 -5.37 -1.19
C GLU A 22 10.01 -5.15 0.02
N VAL A 23 9.42 -3.96 0.14
CA VAL A 23 8.46 -3.65 1.21
C VAL A 23 7.20 -4.52 1.07
N LEU A 24 6.59 -4.58 -0.11
CA LEU A 24 5.43 -5.43 -0.37
C LEU A 24 5.74 -6.91 -0.13
N SER A 25 6.94 -7.38 -0.50
CA SER A 25 7.38 -8.74 -0.21
C SER A 25 7.53 -9.01 1.29
N ALA A 26 7.97 -8.03 2.08
CA ALA A 26 8.05 -8.13 3.53
C ALA A 26 6.66 -8.12 4.18
N LEU A 27 5.73 -7.29 3.68
CA LEU A 27 4.34 -7.23 4.13
C LEU A 27 3.57 -8.51 3.77
N ALA A 28 3.87 -9.12 2.63
CA ALA A 28 3.36 -10.43 2.23
C ALA A 28 3.73 -11.52 3.24
N LYS A 29 5.02 -11.59 3.59
CA LYS A 29 5.54 -12.56 4.57
C LYS A 29 4.96 -12.36 5.97
N ALA A 30 4.47 -11.16 6.26
CA ALA A 30 3.83 -10.82 7.51
C ALA A 30 2.29 -10.96 7.46
N ASP A 31 1.71 -11.41 6.33
CA ASP A 31 0.27 -11.59 6.11
C ASP A 31 -0.58 -10.32 6.35
N VAL A 32 -0.02 -9.15 6.05
CA VAL A 32 -0.68 -7.85 6.22
C VAL A 32 -0.89 -7.11 4.90
N LEU A 33 -0.61 -7.77 3.77
CA LEU A 33 -0.79 -7.22 2.42
C LEU A 33 -2.24 -6.81 2.15
N SER A 34 -3.20 -7.61 2.61
CA SER A 34 -4.65 -7.37 2.49
C SER A 34 -5.15 -6.14 3.26
N LYS A 35 -4.30 -5.55 4.10
CA LYS A 35 -4.55 -4.30 4.85
C LYS A 35 -3.68 -3.14 4.38
N THR A 36 -2.87 -3.36 3.34
CA THR A 36 -1.91 -2.39 2.84
C THR A 36 -2.52 -1.55 1.73
N VAL A 37 -2.34 -0.23 1.80
CA VAL A 37 -2.67 0.72 0.75
C VAL A 37 -1.38 1.35 0.24
N VAL A 38 -1.16 1.29 -1.07
CA VAL A 38 -0.02 1.94 -1.71
C VAL A 38 -0.38 3.37 -2.06
N LEU A 39 0.45 4.32 -1.67
CA LEU A 39 0.32 5.74 -1.97
C LEU A 39 1.25 6.09 -3.13
N THR A 40 0.67 6.36 -4.30
CA THR A 40 1.42 6.76 -5.50
C THR A 40 1.19 8.23 -5.83
N SER A 41 2.15 8.85 -6.50
CA SER A 41 2.00 10.23 -6.98
C SER A 41 1.43 10.30 -8.41
N ALA A 42 1.45 9.19 -9.14
CA ALA A 42 0.94 9.11 -10.50
C ALA A 42 0.39 7.71 -10.77
N ILE A 43 -0.89 7.62 -11.14
CA ILE A 43 -1.50 6.33 -11.48
C ILE A 43 -0.82 5.76 -12.71
N ASN A 44 -0.19 4.60 -12.54
CA ASN A 44 0.18 3.73 -13.64
C ASN A 44 -0.75 2.49 -13.61
N PRO A 45 -1.67 2.34 -14.58
CA PRO A 45 -2.67 1.26 -14.59
C PRO A 45 -2.07 -0.13 -14.51
N GLU A 46 -0.92 -0.35 -15.14
CA GLU A 46 -0.23 -1.65 -15.15
C GLU A 46 0.26 -2.01 -13.75
N ARG A 47 0.85 -1.03 -13.04
CA ARG A 47 1.33 -1.20 -11.67
C ARG A 47 0.18 -1.39 -10.69
N VAL A 48 -0.88 -0.59 -10.80
CA VAL A 48 -2.07 -0.72 -9.96
C VAL A 48 -2.66 -2.12 -10.09
N THR A 49 -2.85 -2.59 -11.32
CA THR A 49 -3.37 -3.94 -11.59
C THR A 49 -2.46 -5.02 -10.99
N GLN A 50 -1.14 -4.83 -11.08
CA GLN A 50 -0.18 -5.75 -10.49
C GLN A 50 -0.29 -5.76 -8.96
N TYR A 51 -0.33 -4.60 -8.30
CA TYR A 51 -0.45 -4.51 -6.84
C TYR A 51 -1.73 -5.14 -6.31
N LEU A 52 -2.87 -4.89 -6.98
CA LEU A 52 -4.14 -5.53 -6.62
C LEU A 52 -4.10 -7.05 -6.80
N ARG A 53 -3.45 -7.54 -7.87
CA ARG A 53 -3.24 -8.99 -8.08
C ARG A 53 -2.33 -9.60 -7.02
N ASP A 54 -1.32 -8.86 -6.58
CA ASP A 54 -0.40 -9.26 -5.52
C ASP A 54 -1.07 -9.27 -4.13
N GLY A 55 -2.32 -8.80 -4.02
CA GLY A 55 -3.14 -8.88 -2.81
C GLY A 55 -3.10 -7.64 -1.92
N VAL A 56 -2.64 -6.50 -2.45
CA VAL A 56 -2.74 -5.19 -1.79
C VAL A 56 -4.21 -4.79 -1.64
N LYS A 57 -4.59 -4.16 -0.53
CA LYS A 57 -5.98 -3.68 -0.29
C LYS A 57 -6.41 -2.69 -1.37
N ASP A 58 -5.59 -1.66 -1.59
CA ASP A 58 -5.90 -0.60 -2.56
C ASP A 58 -4.66 0.21 -2.97
N VAL A 59 -4.81 1.03 -4.01
CA VAL A 59 -3.80 1.99 -4.45
C VAL A 59 -4.43 3.37 -4.56
N SER A 60 -3.95 4.31 -3.75
CA SER A 60 -4.46 5.68 -3.71
C SER A 60 -3.45 6.68 -4.28
N VAL A 61 -3.96 7.69 -4.99
CA VAL A 61 -3.13 8.74 -5.60
C VAL A 61 -3.01 9.94 -4.66
N LYS A 62 -1.84 10.57 -4.68
CA LYS A 62 -1.61 11.88 -4.07
C LYS A 62 -1.99 13.01 -5.05
N PRO A 63 -2.66 14.09 -4.60
CA PRO A 63 -3.10 14.36 -3.22
C PRO A 63 -4.38 13.58 -2.85
N TYR A 64 -4.42 13.08 -1.62
CA TYR A 64 -5.60 12.44 -1.03
C TYR A 64 -6.19 13.33 0.08
N SER A 65 -7.51 13.31 0.19
CA SER A 65 -8.28 14.04 1.18
C SER A 65 -8.51 13.20 2.43
N ALA A 66 -8.75 13.83 3.59
CA ALA A 66 -9.07 13.11 4.82
C ALA A 66 -10.32 12.20 4.69
N ASN A 67 -11.29 12.61 3.86
CA ASN A 67 -12.46 11.79 3.56
C ASN A 67 -12.09 10.51 2.81
N GLU A 68 -11.23 10.60 1.79
CA GLU A 68 -10.80 9.44 1.00
C GLU A 68 -10.03 8.44 1.86
N VAL A 69 -9.16 8.91 2.75
CA VAL A 69 -8.47 8.06 3.73
C VAL A 69 -9.46 7.38 4.69
N SER A 70 -10.54 8.08 5.07
CA SER A 70 -11.56 7.54 5.97
C SER A 70 -12.40 6.45 5.31
N GLU A 71 -12.59 6.49 4.00
CA GLU A 71 -13.26 5.40 3.28
C GLU A 71 -12.41 4.14 3.20
N LEU A 72 -11.08 4.28 3.11
CA LEU A 72 -10.15 3.16 3.12
C LEU A 72 -10.08 2.44 4.49
N LEU A 73 -10.50 3.10 5.56
CA LEU A 73 -10.57 2.54 6.92
C LEU A 73 -11.87 1.78 7.21
N LYS A 74 -12.89 1.91 6.36
CA LYS A 74 -14.13 1.12 6.45
C LYS A 74 -13.91 -0.30 5.91
#